data_AF-A0A966FUF4-F1
#
_entry.id   AF-A0A966FUF4-F1
#
_cell.length_a   1.000
_cell.length_b   1.000
_cell.length_c   1.000
_cell.angle_alpha   90.00
_cell.angle_beta   90.00
_cell.angle_gamma   90.00
#
_symmetry.space_group_name_H-M   'P 1'
#
loop_
_entity.id
_entity.type
_entity.pdbx_description
1 polymer ?
#
loop_
_entity_poly.entity_id
_entity_poly.type
_entity_poly.pdbx_seq_one_letter_code
_entity_poly.pdbx_strand_id
1 'polypeptide(L)'
;MQALHQRTRETPLFNPVFQLSHDLSRALEGGDLSLDDMEDLVDQLVDQSLGARAARLRRLLAPDERRARLAAITGDAGMDFDAFREAWSHPRMHAVFTAHPTFLLSPAQSDAVATGALTGETPP
;
A
#
# COMPACT_ATOMS: atom_id res chain seq x y z
N MET A 1 18.36 -5.37 -11.39
CA MET A 1 18.62 -4.46 -10.24
C MET A 1 19.64 -5.01 -9.24
N GLN A 2 19.59 -6.28 -8.81
CA GLN A 2 20.60 -6.87 -7.90
C GLN A 2 22.03 -6.88 -8.47
N ALA A 3 22.20 -7.15 -9.78
CA ALA A 3 23.50 -7.11 -10.45
C ALA A 3 24.12 -5.68 -10.49
N LEU A 4 23.30 -4.65 -10.67
CA LEU A 4 23.76 -3.24 -10.65
C LEU A 4 24.15 -2.80 -9.25
N HIS A 5 23.41 -3.24 -8.23
CA HIS A 5 23.75 -3.00 -6.82
C HIS A 5 25.04 -3.69 -6.36
N GLN A 6 25.39 -4.85 -6.94
CA GLN A 6 26.66 -5.51 -6.65
C GLN A 6 27.86 -4.68 -7.12
N ARG A 7 27.78 -4.05 -8.29
CA ARG A 7 28.86 -3.17 -8.81
C ARG A 7 29.05 -1.89 -8.00
N THR A 8 28.01 -1.38 -7.33
CA THR A 8 28.11 -0.23 -6.42
C THR A 8 28.99 -0.49 -5.20
N ARG A 9 29.18 -1.75 -4.80
CA ARG A 9 30.08 -2.10 -3.69
C ARG A 9 31.56 -1.95 -4.05
N GLU A 10 31.90 -1.95 -5.33
CA GLU A 10 33.28 -1.92 -5.82
C GLU A 10 33.74 -0.48 -6.19
N THR A 11 32.82 0.47 -6.33
CA THR A 11 33.15 1.88 -6.58
C THR A 11 32.10 2.80 -5.93
N PRO A 12 32.44 3.54 -4.86
CA PRO A 12 31.50 4.39 -4.12
C PRO A 12 30.81 5.51 -4.93
N LEU A 13 31.33 5.82 -6.13
CA LEU A 13 30.76 6.80 -7.05
C LEU A 13 29.69 6.21 -8.00
N PHE A 14 29.42 4.91 -7.91
CA PHE A 14 28.55 4.20 -8.86
C PHE A 14 27.08 4.29 -8.44
N ASN A 15 26.33 5.24 -9.01
CA ASN A 15 24.89 5.39 -8.76
C ASN A 15 24.09 4.41 -9.66
N PRO A 16 23.47 3.35 -9.09
CA PRO A 16 22.77 2.33 -9.88
C PRO A 16 21.51 2.87 -10.57
N VAL A 17 20.91 3.92 -10.03
CA VAL A 17 19.75 4.59 -10.65
C VAL A 17 20.20 5.33 -11.90
N PHE A 18 21.30 6.09 -11.81
CA PHE A 18 21.83 6.82 -12.96
C PHE A 18 22.25 5.87 -14.10
N GLN A 19 22.88 4.74 -13.76
CA GLN A 19 23.22 3.73 -14.76
C GLN A 19 21.98 3.15 -15.44
N LEU A 20 20.96 2.80 -14.67
CA LEU A 20 19.71 2.29 -15.23
C LEU A 20 19.04 3.33 -16.14
N SER A 21 19.01 4.59 -15.72
CA SER A 21 18.50 5.69 -16.54
C SER A 21 19.26 5.84 -17.85
N HIS A 22 20.60 5.74 -17.82
CA HIS A 22 21.42 5.78 -19.01
C HIS A 22 21.14 4.59 -19.94
N ASP A 23 21.03 3.37 -19.39
CA ASP A 23 20.76 2.16 -20.17
C ASP A 23 19.38 2.22 -20.84
N LEU A 24 18.35 2.67 -20.13
CA LEU A 24 17.01 2.89 -20.69
C LEU A 24 17.02 3.96 -21.79
N SER A 25 17.76 5.06 -21.59
CA SER A 25 17.92 6.13 -22.60
C SER A 25 18.56 5.60 -23.88
N ARG A 26 19.61 4.77 -23.77
CA ARG A 26 20.26 4.14 -24.91
C ARG A 26 19.32 3.16 -25.64
N ALA A 27 18.54 2.38 -24.90
CA ALA A 27 17.57 1.45 -25.49
C ALA A 27 16.46 2.18 -26.27
N LEU A 28 15.97 3.31 -25.73
CA LEU A 28 15.00 4.18 -26.42
C LEU A 28 15.58 4.81 -27.68
N GLU A 29 16.79 5.36 -27.62
CA GLU A 29 17.46 5.95 -28.79
C GLU A 29 17.82 4.91 -29.86
N GLY A 30 18.14 3.70 -29.43
CA GLY A 30 18.46 2.57 -30.31
C GLY A 30 17.23 1.93 -30.96
N GLY A 31 16.02 2.21 -30.46
CA GLY A 31 14.78 1.59 -30.90
C GLY A 31 14.54 0.16 -30.38
N ASP A 32 15.39 -0.32 -29.46
CA ASP A 32 15.21 -1.62 -28.78
C ASP A 32 14.09 -1.58 -27.73
N LEU A 33 13.71 -0.37 -27.29
CA LEU A 33 12.62 -0.09 -26.38
C LEU A 33 11.79 1.06 -26.95
N SER A 34 10.47 0.93 -26.97
CA SER A 34 9.56 2.01 -27.39
C SER A 34 9.01 2.79 -26.19
N LEU A 35 8.34 3.91 -26.48
CA LEU A 35 7.60 4.65 -25.46
C LEU A 35 6.37 3.88 -24.96
N ASP A 36 5.73 3.11 -25.84
CA ASP A 36 4.59 2.25 -25.48
C ASP A 36 5.03 1.15 -24.48
N ASP A 37 6.20 0.54 -24.70
CA ASP A 37 6.77 -0.43 -23.74
C ASP A 37 7.05 0.20 -22.36
N MET A 38 7.41 1.48 -22.33
CA MET A 38 7.65 2.22 -21.09
C MET A 38 6.34 2.55 -20.38
N GLU A 39 5.28 2.88 -21.12
CA GLU A 39 3.94 3.07 -20.58
C GLU A 39 3.43 1.78 -19.94
N ASP A 40 3.50 0.65 -20.65
CA ASP A 40 3.13 -0.67 -20.15
C ASP A 40 3.90 -1.06 -18.87
N LEU A 41 5.20 -0.74 -18.82
CA LEU A 41 6.01 -0.98 -17.63
C LEU A 41 5.56 -0.13 -16.44
N VAL A 42 5.23 1.15 -16.68
CA VAL A 42 4.73 2.05 -15.62
C VAL A 42 3.39 1.54 -15.08
N ASP A 43 2.48 1.10 -15.95
CA ASP A 43 1.19 0.55 -15.54
C ASP A 43 1.36 -0.69 -14.67
N GLN A 44 2.22 -1.63 -15.07
CA GLN A 44 2.54 -2.81 -14.25
C GLN A 44 3.12 -2.44 -12.88
N LEU A 45 3.98 -1.42 -12.82
CA LEU A 45 4.53 -0.93 -11.55
C LEU A 45 3.45 -0.28 -10.68
N VAL A 46 2.50 0.44 -11.27
CA VAL A 46 1.35 1.01 -10.58
C VAL A 46 0.50 -0.11 -9.98
N ASP A 47 0.12 -1.12 -10.75
CA ASP A 47 -0.68 -2.27 -10.28
C ASP A 47 -0.01 -2.98 -9.11
N GLN A 48 1.28 -3.30 -9.25
CA GLN A 48 2.07 -3.92 -8.17
C GLN A 48 2.10 -3.03 -6.92
N SER A 49 2.22 -1.71 -7.11
CA SER A 49 2.23 -0.74 -6.02
C SER A 49 0.88 -0.66 -5.30
N LEU A 50 -0.23 -0.70 -6.03
CA LEU A 50 -1.59 -0.74 -5.46
C LEU A 50 -1.81 -2.05 -4.69
N GLY A 51 -1.45 -3.19 -5.28
CA GLY A 51 -1.53 -4.50 -4.64
C GLY A 51 -0.71 -4.58 -3.34
N ALA A 52 0.51 -4.07 -3.34
CA ALA A 52 1.34 -4.02 -2.14
C ALA A 52 0.74 -3.15 -1.03
N ARG A 53 0.15 -2.00 -1.39
CA ARG A 53 -0.57 -1.14 -0.44
C ARG A 53 -1.81 -1.84 0.13
N ALA A 54 -2.61 -2.47 -0.72
CA ALA A 54 -3.79 -3.23 -0.32
C ALA A 54 -3.43 -4.38 0.63
N ALA A 55 -2.40 -5.16 0.32
CA ALA A 55 -1.90 -6.24 1.16
C ALA A 55 -1.39 -5.73 2.53
N ARG A 56 -0.65 -4.61 2.53
CA ARG A 56 -0.21 -3.96 3.78
C ARG A 56 -1.41 -3.52 4.61
N LEU A 57 -2.40 -2.87 4.00
CA LEU A 57 -3.60 -2.40 4.68
C LEU A 57 -4.43 -3.58 5.22
N ARG A 58 -4.61 -4.65 4.44
CA ARG A 58 -5.27 -5.89 4.89
C ARG A 58 -4.63 -6.45 6.14
N ARG A 59 -3.29 -6.52 6.20
CA ARG A 59 -2.57 -7.01 7.37
C ARG A 59 -2.79 -6.13 8.61
N LEU A 60 -2.85 -4.81 8.45
CA LEU A 60 -3.13 -3.89 9.55
C LEU A 60 -4.57 -4.01 10.05
N LEU A 61 -5.53 -4.15 9.13
CA LEU A 61 -6.95 -4.23 9.47
C LEU A 61 -7.37 -5.62 9.95
N ALA A 62 -6.73 -6.68 9.45
CA ALA A 62 -7.11 -8.10 9.61
C ALA A 62 -8.64 -8.28 9.50
N PRO A 63 -9.21 -8.03 8.31
CA PRO A 63 -10.67 -7.89 8.13
C PRO A 63 -11.45 -9.14 8.53
N ASP A 64 -10.83 -10.32 8.46
CA ASP A 64 -11.43 -11.60 8.83
C ASP A 64 -11.69 -11.70 10.34
N GLU A 65 -10.88 -11.04 11.16
CA GLU A 65 -11.02 -11.00 12.62
C GLU A 65 -11.94 -9.88 13.12
N ARG A 66 -12.44 -9.01 12.21
CA ARG A 66 -13.19 -7.79 12.56
C ARG A 66 -14.35 -8.07 13.52
N ARG A 67 -15.13 -9.11 13.25
CA ARG A 67 -16.31 -9.46 14.07
C ARG A 67 -15.91 -9.95 15.47
N ALA A 68 -14.86 -10.77 15.56
CA ALA A 68 -14.35 -11.26 16.84
C ALA A 68 -13.78 -10.10 17.70
N ARG A 69 -13.01 -9.19 17.08
CA ARG A 69 -12.49 -8.00 17.77
C ARG A 69 -13.60 -7.08 18.24
N LEU A 70 -14.62 -6.85 17.42
CA LEU A 70 -15.77 -6.03 17.80
C LEU A 70 -16.50 -6.64 19.01
N ALA A 71 -16.78 -7.95 18.96
CA ALA A 71 -17.41 -8.66 20.07
C ALA A 71 -16.61 -8.54 21.37
N ALA A 72 -15.28 -8.67 21.29
CA ALA A 72 -14.39 -8.52 22.44
C ALA A 72 -14.42 -7.08 23.03
N ILE A 73 -14.54 -6.06 22.18
CA ILE A 73 -14.62 -4.65 22.62
C ILE A 73 -15.97 -4.34 23.25
N THR A 74 -17.07 -4.93 22.74
CA THR A 74 -18.44 -4.71 23.22
C THR A 74 -18.75 -5.32 24.59
N GLY A 75 -17.84 -6.14 25.13
CA GLY A 75 -17.95 -6.73 26.46
C GLY A 75 -18.68 -8.08 26.45
N ASP A 76 -18.70 -8.71 27.63
CA ASP A 76 -19.27 -10.04 27.84
C ASP A 76 -20.81 -9.99 27.91
N ALA A 77 -21.48 -11.03 27.40
CA ALA A 77 -22.95 -11.11 27.32
C ALA A 77 -23.65 -11.17 28.69
N GLY A 78 -22.88 -11.16 29.79
CA GLY A 78 -23.35 -11.19 31.18
C GLY A 78 -23.17 -9.87 31.95
N MET A 79 -22.76 -8.78 31.30
CA MET A 79 -22.66 -7.46 31.94
C MET A 79 -24.06 -6.91 32.27
N ASP A 80 -24.27 -6.40 33.48
CA ASP A 80 -25.51 -5.70 33.81
C ASP A 80 -25.60 -4.34 33.10
N PHE A 81 -26.81 -3.78 33.06
CA PHE A 81 -27.07 -2.55 32.32
C PHE A 81 -26.25 -1.36 32.85
N ASP A 82 -26.04 -1.28 34.17
CA ASP A 82 -25.33 -0.16 34.78
C ASP A 82 -23.84 -0.18 34.44
N ALA A 83 -23.20 -1.36 34.46
CA ALA A 83 -21.83 -1.55 34.03
C ALA A 83 -21.66 -1.30 32.52
N PHE A 84 -22.63 -1.70 31.71
CA PHE A 84 -22.64 -1.38 30.27
C PHE A 84 -22.74 0.12 30.04
N ARG A 85 -23.69 0.79 30.71
CA ARG A 85 -23.89 2.25 30.63
C ARG A 85 -22.62 3.00 30.99
N GLU A 86 -21.99 2.65 32.11
CA GLU A 86 -20.75 3.27 32.59
C GLU A 86 -19.60 3.13 31.57
N ALA A 87 -19.44 1.94 30.99
CA ALA A 87 -18.38 1.65 30.02
C ALA A 87 -18.56 2.39 28.69
N TRP A 88 -19.80 2.68 28.29
CA TRP A 88 -20.14 3.26 26.98
C TRP A 88 -20.61 4.73 27.04
N SER A 89 -20.74 5.33 28.22
CA SER A 89 -21.13 6.74 28.36
C SER A 89 -20.01 7.74 28.07
N HIS A 90 -18.79 7.26 27.77
CA HIS A 90 -17.61 8.09 27.54
C HIS A 90 -16.97 7.79 26.17
N PRO A 91 -16.43 8.80 25.46
CA PRO A 91 -15.66 8.58 24.24
C PRO A 91 -14.43 7.68 24.51
N ARG A 92 -14.28 6.60 23.72
CA ARG A 92 -13.19 5.62 23.89
C ARG A 92 -12.09 5.71 22.82
N MET A 93 -12.33 6.42 21.72
CA MET A 93 -11.39 6.58 20.62
C MET A 93 -11.51 7.97 20.00
N HIS A 94 -10.37 8.58 19.73
CA HIS A 94 -10.25 9.76 18.89
C HIS A 94 -9.26 9.45 17.77
N ALA A 95 -9.64 9.77 16.53
CA ALA A 95 -8.77 9.67 15.38
C ALA A 95 -8.61 11.06 14.76
N VAL A 96 -7.37 11.46 14.53
CA VAL A 96 -7.05 12.69 13.80
C VAL A 96 -6.51 12.26 12.44
N PHE A 97 -7.28 12.56 11.40
CA PHE A 97 -6.83 12.37 10.03
C PHE A 97 -6.04 13.60 9.62
N THR A 98 -4.75 13.41 9.39
CA THR A 98 -3.88 14.43 8.81
C THR A 98 -3.77 14.19 7.32
N ALA A 99 -3.70 15.26 6.53
CA ALA A 99 -3.39 15.13 5.12
C ALA A 99 -2.00 14.49 4.96
N HIS A 100 -1.87 13.52 4.07
CA HIS A 100 -0.55 13.06 3.65
C HIS A 100 -0.13 13.88 2.42
N PRO A 101 0.97 14.64 2.47
CA PRO A 101 1.29 15.65 1.45
C PRO A 101 1.64 15.06 0.07
N THR A 102 1.74 13.74 -0.07
CA THR A 102 2.16 13.04 -1.29
C THR A 102 1.28 11.85 -1.68
N PHE A 103 0.02 11.79 -1.22
CA PHE A 103 -0.92 10.78 -1.75
C PHE A 103 -1.43 11.19 -3.14
N LEU A 104 -0.82 10.61 -4.17
CA LEU A 104 -1.17 10.77 -5.58
C LEU A 104 -2.04 9.61 -6.09
N LEU A 105 -3.03 9.19 -5.30
CA LEU A 105 -4.01 8.20 -5.77
C LEU A 105 -5.23 8.92 -6.32
N SER A 106 -5.66 8.52 -7.52
CA SER A 106 -7.00 8.88 -8.00
C SER A 106 -8.08 8.24 -7.10
N PRO A 107 -9.34 8.71 -7.16
CA PRO A 107 -10.44 8.05 -6.48
C PRO A 107 -10.54 6.56 -6.82
N ALA A 108 -10.42 6.19 -8.10
CA ALA A 108 -10.48 4.81 -8.56
C ALA A 108 -9.36 3.95 -7.95
N GLN A 109 -8.12 4.46 -7.90
CA GLN A 109 -7.00 3.75 -7.28
C GLN A 109 -7.16 3.60 -5.77
N SER A 110 -7.77 4.60 -5.11
CA SER A 110 -8.10 4.51 -3.68
C SER A 110 -9.14 3.41 -3.42
N ASP A 111 -10.17 3.32 -4.27
CA ASP A 111 -11.19 2.29 -4.21
C ASP A 111 -10.63 0.89 -4.52
N ALA A 112 -9.70 0.78 -5.47
CA ALA A 112 -9.00 -0.47 -5.77
C ALA A 112 -8.22 -0.98 -4.55
N VAL A 113 -7.46 -0.10 -3.89
CA VAL A 113 -6.72 -0.45 -2.66
C VAL A 113 -7.67 -0.85 -1.53
N ALA A 114 -8.78 -0.14 -1.36
CA ALA A 114 -9.78 -0.47 -0.34
C ALA A 114 -10.42 -1.84 -0.61
N THR A 115 -10.78 -2.11 -1.87
CA THR A 115 -11.33 -3.39 -2.31
C THR A 115 -10.34 -4.52 -2.07
N GLY A 116 -9.09 -4.35 -2.49
CA GLY A 116 -8.04 -5.35 -2.27
C GLY A 116 -7.74 -5.58 -0.78
N ALA A 117 -7.81 -4.54 0.05
CA ALA A 117 -7.65 -4.71 1.48
C ALA A 117 -8.75 -5.59 2.10
N LEU A 118 -9.99 -5.46 1.62
CA LEU A 118 -11.15 -6.20 2.12
C LEU A 118 -11.26 -7.62 1.54
N THR A 119 -11.00 -7.79 0.26
CA THR A 119 -11.24 -9.05 -0.48
C THR A 119 -9.98 -9.89 -0.65
N GLY A 120 -8.79 -9.28 -0.62
CA GLY A 120 -7.52 -9.91 -0.96
C GLY A 120 -7.13 -9.77 -2.44
N GLU A 121 -8.02 -9.24 -3.29
CA GLU A 121 -7.80 -9.05 -4.73
C GLU A 121 -7.92 -7.57 -5.08
N THR A 122 -6.85 -7.00 -5.63
CA THR A 122 -6.81 -5.57 -5.98
C THR A 122 -7.21 -5.43 -7.45
N PRO A 123 -8.29 -4.71 -7.76
CA PRO A 123 -8.65 -4.38 -9.14
C PRO A 123 -7.53 -3.58 -9.83
N PRO A 124 -7.42 -3.66 -11.17
CA PRO A 124 -6.59 -2.73 -11.94
C PRO A 124 -7.06 -1.28 -11.77
#